data_AF-V5H8F4-F1
#
_entry.id   AF-V5H8F4-F1
#
_cell.length_a   1.000
_cell.length_b   1.000
_cell.length_c   1.000
_cell.angle_alpha   90.00
_cell.angle_beta   90.00
_cell.angle_gamma   90.00
#
_symmetry.space_group_name_H-M   'P 1'
#
loop_
_entity.id
_entity.type
_entity.pdbx_description
1 polymer ?
#
loop_
_entity_poly.entity_id
_entity_poly.type
_entity_poly.pdbx_seq_one_letter_code
_entity_poly.pdbx_strand_id
1 'polypeptide(L)'
;MTCYRDLAKIAAFGFLLMALGGSRIYFGPMLSLEIFLKKLQLVNGSEVFELWRDISLPAFQKVYFFNLTNPYEFLQEGKKPKLQEVGPYTFRSVKNCEKKLQGVGREVGLLQRPFRSNSYTKCCHPRESSAPCT
;
A
#
# COMPACT_ATOMS: atom_id res chain seq x y z
N MET A 1 -38.92 -34.16 43.85
CA MET A 1 -38.44 -34.93 42.66
C MET A 1 -38.24 -34.08 41.39
N THR A 2 -38.79 -32.86 41.29
CA THR A 2 -38.64 -32.01 40.08
C THR A 2 -37.27 -31.34 39.95
N CYS A 3 -36.61 -31.01 41.07
CA CYS A 3 -35.29 -30.36 41.10
C CYS A 3 -34.18 -31.13 40.34
N TYR A 4 -34.04 -32.44 40.55
CA TYR A 4 -33.06 -33.28 39.82
C TYR A 4 -33.33 -33.32 38.31
N ARG A 5 -34.61 -33.33 37.93
CA ARG A 5 -35.02 -33.36 36.52
C ARG A 5 -34.70 -32.05 35.80
N ASP A 6 -34.84 -30.92 36.48
CA ASP A 6 -34.50 -29.62 35.89
C ASP A 6 -32.98 -29.37 35.91
N LEU A 7 -32.25 -29.84 36.93
CA LEU A 7 -30.78 -29.84 36.96
C LEU A 7 -30.18 -30.70 35.82
N ALA A 8 -30.77 -31.87 35.56
CA ALA A 8 -30.33 -32.77 34.49
C ALA A 8 -30.50 -32.14 33.09
N LYS A 9 -31.58 -31.39 32.87
CA LYS A 9 -31.81 -30.67 31.60
C LYS A 9 -30.77 -29.57 31.37
N ILE A 10 -30.44 -28.81 32.41
CA ILE A 10 -29.43 -27.74 32.32
C ILE A 10 -28.05 -28.35 32.00
N ALA A 11 -27.68 -29.44 32.68
CA ALA A 11 -26.42 -30.14 32.40
C ALA A 11 -26.36 -30.70 30.96
N ALA A 12 -27.45 -31.32 30.49
CA ALA A 12 -27.54 -31.83 29.12
C ALA A 12 -27.43 -30.70 28.08
N PHE A 13 -28.07 -29.56 28.33
CA PHE A 13 -28.00 -28.39 27.45
C PHE A 13 -26.60 -27.76 27.44
N GLY A 14 -25.96 -27.67 28.61
CA GLY A 14 -24.57 -27.21 28.71
C GLY A 14 -23.60 -28.11 27.95
N PHE A 15 -23.74 -29.42 28.07
CA PHE A 15 -22.93 -30.38 27.32
C PHE A 15 -23.15 -30.27 25.80
N LEU A 16 -24.40 -30.11 25.36
CA LEU A 16 -24.73 -29.89 23.96
C LEU A 16 -24.04 -28.62 23.41
N LEU A 17 -24.09 -27.51 24.14
CA LEU A 17 -23.46 -26.26 23.73
C LEU A 17 -21.92 -26.35 23.72
N MET A 18 -21.30 -27.05 24.67
CA MET A 18 -19.85 -27.27 24.66
C MET A 18 -19.43 -28.15 23.48
N ALA A 19 -20.18 -29.20 23.16
CA ALA A 19 -19.90 -30.06 22.01
C ALA A 19 -20.04 -29.28 20.69
N LEU A 20 -21.11 -28.49 20.54
CA LEU A 20 -21.32 -27.66 19.36
C LEU A 20 -20.26 -26.55 19.25
N GLY A 21 -19.94 -25.87 20.34
CA GLY A 21 -18.87 -24.85 20.38
C GLY A 21 -17.50 -25.44 20.05
N GLY A 22 -17.13 -26.55 20.70
CA GLY A 22 -15.87 -27.26 20.47
C GLY A 22 -15.74 -27.77 19.03
N SER A 23 -16.82 -28.30 18.45
CA SER A 23 -16.83 -28.76 17.06
C SER A 23 -16.54 -27.63 16.06
N ARG A 24 -17.07 -26.43 16.32
CA ARG A 24 -16.81 -25.24 15.48
C ARG A 24 -15.38 -24.75 15.62
N ILE A 25 -14.78 -24.83 16.81
CA ILE A 25 -13.39 -24.45 17.04
C ILE A 25 -12.44 -25.44 16.36
N TYR A 26 -12.75 -26.73 16.39
CA TYR A 26 -11.93 -27.77 15.77
C TYR A 26 -12.04 -27.77 14.23
N PHE A 27 -13.25 -27.69 13.69
CA PHE A 27 -13.49 -27.80 12.25
C PHE A 27 -13.49 -26.45 11.51
N GLY A 28 -13.71 -25.35 12.23
CA GLY A 28 -13.70 -23.98 11.71
C GLY A 28 -12.42 -23.60 10.95
N PRO A 29 -11.21 -23.78 11.51
CA PRO A 29 -9.98 -23.34 10.84
C PRO A 29 -9.68 -24.12 9.56
N MET A 30 -10.10 -25.39 9.47
CA MET A 30 -9.90 -26.22 8.26
C MET A 30 -10.74 -25.70 7.09
N LEU A 31 -11.99 -25.30 7.35
CA LEU A 31 -12.92 -24.83 6.30
C LEU A 31 -12.73 -23.35 5.94
N SER A 32 -12.35 -22.50 6.89
CA SER A 32 -12.26 -21.06 6.67
C SER A 32 -11.05 -20.67 5.82
N LEU A 33 -9.95 -21.42 5.89
CA LEU A 33 -8.71 -21.11 5.18
C LEU A 33 -8.90 -21.19 3.66
N GLU A 34 -9.54 -22.25 3.15
CA GLU A 34 -9.81 -22.42 1.72
C GLU A 34 -10.68 -21.30 1.15
N ILE A 35 -11.70 -20.87 1.90
CA ILE A 35 -12.60 -19.79 1.50
C ILE A 35 -11.85 -18.45 1.51
N PHE A 36 -10.99 -18.22 2.51
CA PHE A 36 -10.17 -17.03 2.62
C PHE A 36 -9.15 -16.93 1.48
N LEU A 37 -8.44 -18.02 1.19
CA LEU A 37 -7.47 -18.08 0.09
C LEU A 37 -8.13 -17.82 -1.26
N LYS A 38 -9.33 -18.37 -1.51
CA LYS A 38 -10.10 -18.09 -2.74
C LYS A 38 -10.51 -16.62 -2.87
N LYS A 39 -10.89 -15.97 -1.75
CA LYS A 39 -11.25 -14.54 -1.75
C LYS A 39 -10.05 -13.61 -1.94
N LEU A 40 -8.86 -14.03 -1.52
CA LEU A 40 -7.61 -13.28 -1.69
C LEU A 40 -7.03 -13.35 -3.11
N GLN A 41 -7.56 -14.17 -4.00
CA GLN A 41 -7.02 -14.31 -5.35
C GLN A 41 -7.23 -13.02 -6.16
N LEU A 42 -6.12 -12.46 -6.67
CA LEU A 42 -6.12 -11.35 -7.64
C LEU A 42 -6.46 -11.89 -9.03
N VAL A 43 -7.71 -12.33 -9.19
CA VAL A 43 -8.25 -12.77 -10.48
C VAL A 43 -9.20 -11.69 -11.00
N ASN A 44 -9.17 -11.45 -12.31
CA ASN A 44 -10.06 -10.50 -12.97
C ASN A 44 -11.53 -10.80 -12.63
N GLY A 45 -12.24 -9.80 -12.11
CA GLY A 45 -13.64 -9.93 -11.68
C GLY A 45 -13.84 -10.24 -10.20
N SER A 46 -12.78 -10.49 -9.42
CA SER A 46 -12.90 -10.55 -7.95
C SER A 46 -13.00 -9.14 -7.35
N GLU A 47 -13.74 -9.01 -6.25
CA GLU A 47 -13.90 -7.74 -5.53
C GLU A 47 -12.57 -7.18 -5.03
N VAL A 48 -11.68 -8.05 -4.55
CA VAL A 48 -10.34 -7.68 -4.08
C VAL A 48 -9.47 -7.17 -5.23
N PHE A 49 -9.60 -7.74 -6.43
CA PHE A 49 -8.89 -7.26 -7.61
C PHE A 49 -9.36 -5.86 -8.02
N GLU A 50 -10.67 -5.61 -8.03
CA GLU A 50 -11.24 -4.30 -8.33
C GLU A 50 -10.77 -3.22 -7.37
N LEU A 51 -10.75 -3.53 -6.06
CA LEU A 51 -10.23 -2.65 -5.02
C LEU A 51 -8.73 -2.39 -5.19
N TRP A 52 -7.93 -3.42 -5.49
CA TRP A 52 -6.49 -3.28 -5.71
C TRP A 52 -6.17 -2.46 -6.96
N ARG A 53 -6.98 -2.63 -8.01
CA ARG A 53 -6.83 -1.95 -9.30
C ARG A 53 -7.07 -0.44 -9.19
N ASP A 54 -8.09 -0.01 -8.47
CA ASP A 54 -8.42 1.42 -8.33
C ASP A 54 -8.56 1.84 -6.86
N ILE A 55 -7.40 1.92 -6.20
CA ILE A 55 -7.31 2.48 -4.85
C ILE A 55 -7.58 3.99 -4.93
N SER A 56 -8.76 4.42 -4.48
CA SER A 56 -9.20 5.82 -4.45
C SER A 56 -8.39 6.72 -3.51
N LEU A 57 -7.55 6.12 -2.66
CA LEU A 57 -6.68 6.85 -1.74
C LEU A 57 -5.50 7.50 -2.50
N PRO A 58 -5.31 8.82 -2.37
CA PRO A 58 -4.17 9.50 -3.00
C PRO A 58 -2.87 9.11 -2.30
N ALA A 59 -1.94 8.49 -3.03
CA ALA A 59 -0.59 8.24 -2.55
C ALA A 59 0.29 9.48 -2.75
N PHE A 60 0.97 9.91 -1.68
CA PHE A 60 1.89 11.05 -1.71
C PHE A 60 3.32 10.57 -1.43
N GLN A 61 4.26 11.03 -2.23
CA GLN A 61 5.69 10.80 -2.04
C GLN A 61 6.36 12.12 -1.66
N LYS A 62 7.04 12.15 -0.52
CA LYS A 62 7.82 13.31 -0.06
C LYS A 62 9.29 13.04 -0.32
N VAL A 63 9.95 13.95 -1.02
CA VAL A 63 11.40 13.90 -1.25
C VAL A 63 12.05 15.03 -0.46
N TYR A 64 13.09 14.67 0.28
CA TYR A 64 13.92 15.59 1.05
C TYR A 64 15.31 15.59 0.41
N PHE A 65 15.87 16.78 0.22
CA PHE A 65 17.25 16.93 -0.25
C PHE A 65 18.11 17.42 0.91
N PHE A 66 19.35 16.97 0.96
CA PHE A 66 20.33 17.48 1.89
C PHE A 66 21.26 18.42 1.14
N ASN A 67 21.10 19.72 1.39
CA ASN A 67 22.00 20.75 0.88
C ASN A 67 23.34 20.67 1.63
N LEU A 68 24.44 20.57 0.89
CA LEU A 68 25.79 20.55 1.44
C LEU A 68 26.31 21.98 1.58
N THR A 69 26.44 22.47 2.81
CA THR A 69 26.81 23.87 3.10
C THR A 69 28.31 24.14 3.06
N ASN A 70 29.16 23.11 3.17
CA ASN A 70 30.63 23.24 3.13
C ASN A 70 31.29 22.34 2.06
N PRO A 71 30.93 22.47 0.77
CA PRO A 71 31.42 21.58 -0.27
C PRO A 71 32.95 21.66 -0.44
N TYR A 72 33.53 22.86 -0.33
CA TYR A 72 34.96 23.06 -0.51
C TYR A 72 35.79 22.43 0.61
N GLU A 73 35.43 22.70 1.86
CA GLU A 73 36.08 22.12 3.06
C GLU A 73 35.98 20.60 3.08
N PHE A 74 34.84 20.05 2.66
CA PHE A 74 34.66 18.60 2.58
C PHE A 74 35.55 17.96 1.52
N LEU A 75 35.58 18.52 0.31
CA LEU A 75 36.29 17.93 -0.82
C LEU A 75 37.80 18.15 -0.77
N GLN A 76 38.26 19.32 -0.31
CA GLN A 76 39.68 19.67 -0.33
C GLN A 76 40.38 19.43 1.00
N GLU A 77 39.71 19.70 2.13
CA GLU A 77 40.35 19.65 3.46
C GLU A 77 39.99 18.37 4.23
N GLY A 78 39.13 17.51 3.67
CA GLY A 78 38.67 16.27 4.32
C GLY A 78 37.85 16.50 5.58
N LYS A 79 37.30 17.72 5.78
CA LYS A 79 36.47 18.07 6.94
C LYS A 79 35.10 17.39 6.87
N LYS A 80 34.45 17.20 8.01
CA LYS A 80 33.11 16.58 8.07
C LYS A 80 32.08 17.38 7.26
N PRO A 81 31.24 16.73 6.43
CA PRO A 81 30.22 17.43 5.65
C PRO A 81 29.10 17.97 6.55
N LYS A 82 28.69 19.21 6.30
CA LYS A 82 27.59 19.91 6.97
C LYS A 82 26.37 19.92 6.05
N LEU A 83 25.39 19.09 6.39
CA LEU A 83 24.17 18.91 5.62
C LEU A 83 23.01 19.70 6.23
N GLN A 84 22.24 20.39 5.40
CA GLN A 84 21.00 21.07 5.75
C GLN A 84 19.84 20.44 4.98
N GLU A 85 18.81 19.98 5.69
CA GLU A 85 17.62 19.41 5.05
C GLU A 85 16.80 20.51 4.34
N VAL A 86 16.40 20.25 3.09
CA VAL A 86 15.57 21.11 2.25
C VAL A 86 14.41 20.28 1.70
N GLY A 87 13.18 20.71 1.99
CA GLY A 87 11.96 20.03 1.58
C GLY A 87 10.80 20.28 2.55
N PRO A 88 9.69 19.52 2.44
CA PRO A 88 9.48 18.38 1.54
C PRO A 88 8.96 18.78 0.15
N TYR A 89 9.57 18.23 -0.90
CA TYR A 89 9.00 18.25 -2.25
C TYR A 89 7.98 17.12 -2.36
N THR A 90 6.70 17.48 -2.38
CA THR A 90 5.59 16.50 -2.32
C THR A 90 5.02 16.22 -3.72
N PHE A 91 5.12 14.97 -4.16
CA PHE A 91 4.57 14.47 -5.41
C PHE A 91 3.33 13.63 -5.13
N ARG A 92 2.27 13.82 -5.93
CA ARG A 92 1.10 12.93 -5.92
C ARG A 92 1.31 11.83 -6.96
N SER A 93 1.22 10.56 -6.55
CA SER A 93 1.27 9.43 -7.47
C SER A 93 -0.10 9.24 -8.12
N VAL A 94 -0.14 9.33 -9.46
CA VAL A 94 -1.33 9.07 -10.26
C VAL A 94 -1.17 7.71 -10.94
N LYS A 95 -1.82 6.67 -10.39
CA LYS A 95 -1.76 5.29 -10.91
C LYS A 95 -2.25 5.15 -12.35
N ASN A 96 -3.19 6.01 -12.78
CA ASN A 96 -3.79 5.94 -14.12
C ASN A 96 -2.84 6.29 -15.27
N CYS A 97 -1.59 6.64 -14.98
CA CYS A 97 -0.57 6.91 -15.99
C CYS A 97 0.11 5.67 -16.58
N GLU A 98 0.08 4.55 -15.87
CA GLU A 98 0.73 3.31 -16.31
C GLU A 98 0.07 2.71 -17.56
N LYS A 99 -1.26 2.86 -17.70
CA LYS A 99 -2.01 2.37 -18.87
C LYS A 99 -1.57 2.97 -20.20
N LYS A 100 -0.82 4.07 -20.21
CA LYS A 100 -0.22 4.64 -21.45
C LYS A 100 1.11 4.00 -21.85
N LEU A 101 1.77 3.25 -20.96
CA LEU A 101 3.11 2.71 -21.21
C LEU A 101 3.10 1.32 -21.85
N GLN A 102 2.04 0.54 -21.69
CA GLN A 102 1.90 -0.77 -22.35
C GLN A 102 1.77 -0.70 -23.88
N GLY A 103 1.57 0.49 -24.46
CA GLY A 103 1.60 0.71 -25.91
C GLY A 103 2.98 1.09 -26.47
N VAL A 104 4.00 1.28 -25.62
CA VAL A 104 5.31 1.83 -26.02
C VAL A 104 6.38 0.74 -25.98
N GLY A 105 6.15 -0.34 -26.74
CA GLY A 105 7.00 -1.53 -26.76
C GLY A 105 7.61 -1.89 -28.12
N ARG A 106 7.61 -0.99 -29.11
CA ARG A 106 8.14 -1.30 -30.46
C ARG A 106 9.07 -0.25 -31.10
N GLU A 107 9.49 0.77 -30.38
CA GLU A 107 10.38 1.79 -30.95
C GLU A 107 11.50 2.11 -29.96
N VAL A 108 12.43 1.16 -29.75
CA VAL A 108 13.72 1.46 -29.12
C VAL A 108 14.66 1.97 -30.23
N GLY A 109 14.36 3.18 -30.71
CA GLY A 109 15.23 3.95 -31.58
C GLY A 109 15.94 5.01 -30.74
N LEU A 110 17.26 4.90 -30.64
CA LEU A 110 18.17 5.94 -30.11
C LEU A 110 17.81 7.31 -30.70
N LEU A 111 17.13 8.16 -29.92
CA LEU A 111 17.04 9.59 -30.20
C LEU A 111 17.13 10.37 -28.89
N GLN A 112 18.27 11.04 -28.68
CA GLN A 112 18.40 12.20 -27.79
C GLN A 112 17.35 13.23 -28.21
N ARG A 113 16.18 13.18 -27.59
CA ARG A 113 15.19 14.25 -27.72
C ARG A 113 15.48 15.30 -26.64
N PRO A 114 15.56 16.60 -26.99
CA PRO A 114 15.63 17.66 -25.99
C PRO A 114 14.44 17.53 -25.04
N PHE A 115 14.63 17.92 -23.78
CA PHE A 115 13.68 17.82 -22.65
C PHE A 115 12.32 18.46 -22.97
N ARG A 116 11.53 17.80 -23.80
CA ARG A 116 10.13 18.09 -24.09
C ARG A 116 9.39 17.52 -22.88
N SER A 117 8.74 18.39 -22.11
CA SER A 117 7.83 18.02 -21.01
C SER A 117 7.06 16.76 -21.40
N ASN A 118 7.48 15.65 -20.83
CA ASN A 118 7.08 14.34 -21.30
C ASN A 118 5.77 13.97 -20.58
N SER A 119 5.01 13.03 -21.11
CA SER A 119 3.74 12.58 -20.52
C SER A 119 3.88 12.18 -19.03
N TYR A 120 5.07 11.77 -18.61
CA TYR A 120 5.44 11.46 -17.23
C TYR A 120 5.29 12.65 -16.27
N THR A 121 5.52 13.88 -16.74
CA THR A 121 5.38 15.10 -15.91
C THR A 121 3.92 15.40 -15.59
N LYS A 122 2.95 14.92 -16.39
CA LYS A 122 1.51 15.04 -16.11
C LYS A 122 1.03 14.13 -14.98
N CYS A 123 1.80 13.09 -14.67
CA CYS A 123 1.46 12.05 -13.70
C CYS A 123 1.96 12.36 -12.30
N CYS A 124 3.05 13.12 -12.24
CA CYS A 124 3.66 13.62 -11.01
C CYS A 124 3.63 15.14 -11.08
N HIS A 125 2.48 15.74 -10.80
CA HIS A 125 2.47 17.18 -10.53
C HIS A 125 3.03 17.38 -9.11
N PRO A 126 4.11 18.18 -8.95
CA PRO A 126 4.47 18.70 -7.65
C PRO A 126 3.22 19.39 -7.11
N ARG A 127 2.77 19.01 -5.92
CA ARG A 127 1.84 19.89 -5.22
C ARG A 127 2.71 21.09 -4.85
N GLU A 128 2.44 22.24 -5.46
CA GLU A 128 3.17 23.47 -5.21
C GLU A 128 3.05 23.80 -3.73
N SER A 129 4.02 23.32 -2.95
CA SER A 129 4.08 23.51 -1.52
C SER A 129 4.86 24.78 -1.30
N SER A 130 4.13 25.90 -1.18
CA SER A 130 4.52 27.02 -0.33
C SER A 130 6.01 27.38 -0.39
N ALA A 131 6.54 27.73 -1.57
CA ALA A 131 7.72 28.57 -1.61
C ALA A 131 7.26 29.96 -1.14
N PRO A 132 7.79 30.54 -0.04
CA PRO A 132 7.66 31.97 0.16
C PRO A 132 8.33 32.63 -1.03
N CYS A 133 7.59 33.52 -1.72
CA CYS A 133 8.17 34.41 -2.71
C CYS A 133 9.30 35.20 -2.04
N THR A 134 10.54 34.90 -2.42
CA THR A 134 11.68 35.81 -2.27
C THR A 134 11.91 36.51 -3.58
#